data_AF-A0A838N4X0-F1
#
_entry.id   AF-A0A838N4X0-F1
#
_cell.length_a   1.000
_cell.length_b   1.000
_cell.length_c   1.000
_cell.angle_alpha   90.00
_cell.angle_beta   90.00
_cell.angle_gamma   90.00
#
_symmetry.space_group_name_H-M   'P 1'
#
loop_
_entity.id
_entity.type
_entity.pdbx_description
1 polymer ?
#
loop_
_entity_poly.entity_id
_entity_poly.type
_entity_poly.pdbx_seq_one_letter_code
_entity_poly.pdbx_strand_id
1 'polypeptide(L)' 'MVRAIGFTQTMIGTEIQDHTRMEPDDLTETLNSLISAGFIESVPYSEEIQLAEMPVTAFELNPAYTHELRKALYRR' A
#
# COMPACT_ATOMS: atom_id res chain seq x y z
N MET A 1 -11.03 5.59 23.71
CA MET A 1 -10.31 6.28 22.62
C MET A 1 -9.06 5.47 22.33
N VAL A 2 -9.11 4.55 21.35
CA VAL A 2 -7.99 3.64 21.04
C VAL A 2 -7.20 4.27 19.90
N ARG A 3 -6.11 4.97 20.23
CA ARG A 3 -5.03 5.24 19.28
C ARG A 3 -4.16 3.99 19.22
N ALA A 4 -4.30 3.20 18.15
CA ALA A 4 -3.24 2.28 17.78
C ALA A 4 -2.07 3.13 17.24
N ILE A 5 -0.97 3.17 17.98
CA ILE A 5 0.26 3.89 17.64
C ILE A 5 1.16 2.92 16.86
N GLY A 6 1.48 3.26 15.59
CA GLY A 6 2.36 2.53 14.66
C GLY A 6 1.69 1.26 14.12
N PHE A 7 1.66 0.94 12.82
CA PHE A 7 2.84 0.58 12.04
C PHE A 7 2.38 0.28 10.60
N THR A 8 2.33 1.30 9.76
CA THR A 8 2.60 1.16 8.33
C THR A 8 3.37 2.43 7.99
N GLN A 9 4.62 2.29 7.54
CA GLN A 9 5.38 3.46 7.14
C GLN A 9 4.75 3.95 5.83
N THR A 10 4.06 5.09 5.88
CA THR A 10 3.59 5.76 4.68
C THR A 10 4.79 6.01 3.77
N MET A 11 4.71 5.59 2.51
CA MET A 11 5.77 5.77 1.54
C MET A 11 5.20 6.41 0.28
N ILE A 12 5.93 7.38 -0.27
CA ILE A 12 5.52 8.07 -1.50
C ILE A 12 5.94 7.23 -2.71
N GLY A 13 5.14 7.23 -3.78
CA GLY A 13 5.42 6.43 -4.99
C GLY A 13 6.83 6.61 -5.56
N THR A 14 7.39 7.83 -5.57
CA THR A 14 8.80 8.03 -5.96
C THR A 14 9.79 7.28 -5.07
N GLU A 15 9.55 7.22 -3.76
CA GLU A 15 10.43 6.51 -2.83
C GLU A 15 10.34 4.99 -3.08
N ILE A 16 9.13 4.48 -3.31
CA ILE A 16 8.91 3.07 -3.69
C ILE A 16 9.63 2.77 -5.01
N GLN A 17 9.55 3.67 -5.98
CA GLN A 17 10.24 3.51 -7.26
C GLN A 17 11.76 3.48 -7.11
N ASP A 18 12.32 4.39 -6.30
CA ASP A 18 13.76 4.43 -6.02
C ASP A 18 14.25 3.14 -5.33
N HIS A 19 13.44 2.57 -4.45
CA HIS A 19 13.74 1.33 -3.74
C HIS A 19 13.65 0.09 -4.63
N THR A 20 12.64 0.03 -5.49
CA THR A 20 12.35 -1.15 -6.33
C THR A 20 13.09 -1.12 -7.66
N ARG A 21 13.46 0.06 -8.15
CA ARG A 21 14.02 0.30 -9.49
C ARG A 21 13.12 -0.24 -10.62
N MET A 22 11.82 -0.31 -10.39
CA MET A 22 10.84 -0.70 -11.39
C MET A 22 10.57 0.46 -12.37
N GLU A 23 10.22 0.11 -13.60
CA GLU A 23 9.72 1.09 -14.57
C GLU A 23 8.40 1.71 -14.06
N PRO A 24 8.13 2.99 -14.36
CA PRO A 24 6.94 3.69 -13.84
C PRO A 24 5.61 2.97 -14.12
N ASP A 25 5.45 2.45 -15.34
CA ASP A 25 4.24 1.74 -15.78
C ASP A 25 4.06 0.43 -14.99
N ASP A 26 5.11 -0.40 -14.92
CA ASP A 26 5.11 -1.68 -14.20
C ASP A 26 4.84 -1.48 -12.70
N LEU A 27 5.43 -0.42 -12.11
CA LEU A 27 5.22 -0.08 -10.71
C LEU A 27 3.77 0.34 -10.46
N THR A 28 3.21 1.19 -11.34
CA THR A 28 1.81 1.64 -11.25
C THR A 28 0.85 0.44 -11.32
N GLU A 29 1.04 -0.46 -12.27
CA GLU A 29 0.23 -1.68 -12.40
C GLU A 29 0.34 -2.58 -11.16
N THR A 30 1.55 -2.73 -10.62
CA THR A 30 1.81 -3.51 -9.41
C THR A 30 1.11 -2.90 -8.20
N LEU A 31 1.22 -1.59 -8.00
CA LEU A 31 0.57 -0.89 -6.89
C LEU A 31 -0.96 -1.00 -6.99
N ASN A 32 -1.54 -0.82 -8.18
CA ASN A 32 -2.97 -1.00 -8.40
C ASN A 32 -3.43 -2.44 -8.13
N SER A 33 -2.62 -3.43 -8.51
CA SER A 33 -2.89 -4.83 -8.18
C SER A 33 -2.88 -5.10 -6.67
N LEU A 34 -1.94 -4.48 -5.94
CA LEU A 34 -1.86 -4.58 -4.47
C LEU A 34 -3.03 -3.87 -3.78
N ILE A 35 -3.49 -2.74 -4.31
CA ILE A 35 -4.70 -2.03 -3.85
C ILE A 35 -5.93 -2.92 -4.07
N SER A 36 -6.10 -3.45 -5.27
CA SER A 36 -7.24 -4.32 -5.62
C SER A 36 -7.30 -5.59 -4.76
N ALA A 37 -6.13 -6.15 -4.41
CA ALA A 37 -6.03 -7.28 -3.49
C ALA A 37 -6.23 -6.90 -2.01
N GLY A 38 -6.31 -5.60 -1.69
CA GLY A 38 -6.51 -5.08 -0.33
C GLY A 38 -5.26 -5.16 0.55
N PHE A 39 -4.06 -5.27 -0.04
CA PHE A 39 -2.81 -5.31 0.72
C PHE A 39 -2.31 -3.93 1.12
N ILE A 40 -2.52 -2.94 0.25
CA ILE A 40 -2.16 -1.54 0.47
C ILE A 40 -3.35 -0.63 0.17
N GLU A 41 -3.29 0.59 0.66
CA GLU A 41 -4.26 1.66 0.39
C GLU A 41 -3.49 2.94 0.03
N SER A 42 -4.08 3.77 -0.85
CA SER A 42 -3.54 5.10 -1.15
C SER A 42 -4.06 6.15 -0.18
N VAL A 43 -3.31 7.24 -0.03
CA VAL A 43 -3.67 8.39 0.81
C VAL A 43 -3.54 9.68 -0.02
N PRO A 44 -4.64 10.35 -0.39
CA PRO A 44 -6.04 9.99 -0.12
C PRO A 44 -6.46 8.70 -0.85
N TYR A 45 -7.54 8.08 -0.35
CA TYR A 45 -8.07 6.85 -0.91
C TYR A 45 -8.48 7.03 -2.38
N SER A 46 -8.00 6.12 -3.22
CA SER A 46 -8.41 5.92 -4.61
C SER A 46 -8.48 4.42 -4.88
N GLU A 47 -9.45 4.02 -5.69
CA GLU A 47 -9.57 2.62 -6.15
C GLU A 47 -8.51 2.26 -7.20
N GLU A 48 -8.01 3.27 -7.91
CA GLU A 48 -7.01 3.13 -8.96
C GLU A 48 -6.13 4.38 -9.01
N ILE A 49 -4.83 4.20 -9.18
CA ILE A 49 -3.83 5.25 -9.33
C ILE A 49 -3.43 5.37 -10.78
N GLN A 50 -3.53 6.59 -11.32
CA GLN A 50 -3.06 6.88 -12.66
C GLN A 50 -1.54 7.02 -12.67
N LEU A 51 -0.90 6.69 -13.81
CA LEU A 51 0.56 6.78 -13.96
C LEU A 51 1.13 8.15 -13.60
N ALA A 52 0.42 9.23 -13.97
CA ALA A 52 0.83 10.60 -13.68
C ALA A 52 0.73 10.97 -12.20
N GLU A 53 -0.10 10.25 -11.44
CA GLU A 53 -0.35 10.49 -10.01
C GLU A 53 0.55 9.63 -9.13
N MET A 54 0.92 8.43 -9.60
CA MET A 54 1.73 7.45 -8.86
C MET A 54 2.94 8.07 -8.14
N PRO A 55 3.77 8.93 -8.77
CA PRO A 55 4.97 9.46 -8.12
C PRO A 55 4.67 10.23 -6.83
N VAL A 56 3.54 10.92 -6.73
CA VAL A 56 3.20 11.80 -5.59
C VAL A 56 2.19 11.18 -4.63
N THR A 57 1.61 10.03 -5.00
CA THR A 57 0.67 9.31 -4.15
C THR A 57 1.39 8.66 -2.98
N ALA A 58 0.80 8.79 -1.79
CA ALA A 58 1.26 8.10 -0.59
C ALA A 58 0.54 6.75 -0.47
N PHE A 59 1.27 5.71 -0.04
CA PHE A 59 0.75 4.36 0.14
C PHE A 59 1.02 3.84 1.55
N GLU A 60 0.06 3.08 2.08
CA GLU A 60 0.12 2.45 3.40
C GLU A 60 -0.34 1.00 3.32
N LEU A 61 0.15 0.10 4.20
CA LEU A 61 -0.42 -1.26 4.26
C LEU A 61 -1.83 -1.20 4.82
N ASN A 62 -2.70 -2.08 4.34
CA ASN A 62 -4.03 -2.20 4.88
C ASN A 62 -4.00 -2.87 6.28
N PRO A 63 -4.47 -2.19 7.34
CA PRO A 63 -4.52 -2.77 8.68
C PRO A 63 -5.49 -3.97 8.78
N ALA A 64 -6.52 -4.04 7.93
CA ALA A 64 -7.46 -5.16 7.90
C ALA A 64 -6.78 -6.45 7.43
N TYR A 65 -5.95 -6.38 6.38
CA TYR A 65 -5.13 -7.51 5.92
C TYR A 65 -4.22 -8.01 7.04
N THR A 66 -3.53 -7.09 7.72
CA THR A 66 -2.62 -7.42 8.83
C THR A 66 -3.36 -8.13 9.96
N HIS A 67 -4.59 -7.73 10.27
CA HIS A 67 -5.42 -8.35 11.31
C HIS A 67 -5.89 -9.76 10.94
N GLU A 68 -6.34 -9.96 9.70
CA GLU A 68 -6.79 -11.29 9.23
C GLU A 68 -5.62 -12.28 9.11
N LEU A 69 -4.46 -11.85 8.60
CA LEU A 69 -3.26 -12.68 8.57
C LEU A 69 -2.84 -13.10 9.97
N ARG A 70 -2.84 -12.16 10.93
CA ARG A 70 -2.53 -12.46 12.33
C ARG A 70 -3.49 -13.49 12.90
N LYS A 71 -4.81 -13.31 12.72
CA LYS A 71 -5.81 -14.29 13.16
C LYS A 71 -5.57 -15.67 12.55
N ALA A 72 -5.25 -15.76 11.26
CA ALA A 72 -4.98 -17.03 10.60
C ALA A 72 -3.74 -17.75 11.17
N LEU A 73 -2.66 -17.00 11.46
CA LEU A 73 -1.44 -17.56 12.05
C LEU A 73 -1.62 -18.04 13.50
N TYR A 74 -2.45 -17.38 14.31
CA TYR A 74 -2.71 -17.77 15.70
C TYR A 74 -3.75 -18.90 15.85
N ARG A 75 -4.41 -19.33 14.77
CA ARG A 75 -5.35 -20.47 14.77
C ARG A 75 -4.65 -21.83 14.60
N ARG A 76 -3.33 -21.90 14.78
CA ARG A 76 -2.53 -23.11 14.59
C ARG A 76 -2.11 -23.75 15.91
#